data_AF-A0A968KQC0-F1
#
_entry.id   AF-A0A968KQC0-F1
#
_cell.length_a   1.000
_cell.length_b   1.000
_cell.length_c   1.000
_cell.angle_alpha   90.00
_cell.angle_beta   90.00
_cell.angle_gamma   90.00
#
_symmetry.space_group_name_H-M   'P 1'
#
loop_
_entity.id
_entity.type
_entity.pdbx_description
1 polymer ?
#
loop_
_entity_poly.entity_id
_entity_poly.type
_entity_poly.pdbx_seq_one_letter_code
_entity_poly.pdbx_strand_id
1 'polypeptide(L)'
;MSKNLIGSGQYRLHYFELSEIFRRYLGAWLNIPALDWTSEEIRAHLSTRAALDSGLKNRILSLLMETDRVKFAKAPVDNPTAIDHVASVRQLVRETAPKESTPAKAVQAA
;
A
#
# COMPACT_ATOMS: atom_id res chain seq x y z
N MET A 1 -1.42 19.03 11.67
CA MET A 1 -2.52 19.33 10.72
C MET A 1 -2.51 18.25 9.64
N SER A 2 -3.52 17.39 9.60
CA SER A 2 -3.70 16.43 8.50
C SER A 2 -4.11 17.21 7.25
N LYS A 3 -3.41 17.04 6.13
CA LYS A 3 -3.76 17.72 4.87
C LYS A 3 -5.11 17.17 4.36
N ASN A 4 -6.16 17.98 4.23
CA ASN A 4 -7.44 17.55 3.65
C ASN A 4 -7.39 17.60 2.11
N LEU A 5 -6.51 16.80 1.51
CA LEU A 5 -6.27 16.82 0.06
C LEU A 5 -7.47 16.32 -0.74
N ILE A 6 -8.13 15.26 -0.27
CA ILE A 6 -9.34 14.71 -0.89
C ILE A 6 -10.46 15.76 -0.85
N GLY A 7 -10.78 16.31 0.32
CA GLY A 7 -11.85 17.30 0.48
C GLY A 7 -11.60 18.63 -0.25
N SER A 8 -10.36 18.92 -0.67
CA SER A 8 -10.00 20.09 -1.48
C SER A 8 -9.85 19.78 -2.97
N GLY A 9 -10.19 18.56 -3.42
CA GLY A 9 -10.08 18.14 -4.83
C GLY A 9 -8.64 17.96 -5.32
N GLN A 10 -7.65 17.98 -4.42
CA GLN A 10 -6.23 17.80 -4.74
C GLN A 10 -5.86 16.32 -4.90
N TYR A 11 -6.61 15.60 -5.73
CA TYR A 11 -6.49 14.14 -5.88
C TYR A 11 -5.09 13.75 -6.36
N ARG A 12 -4.53 14.45 -7.34
CA ARG A 12 -3.20 14.10 -7.86
C ARG A 12 -2.15 14.07 -6.75
N LEU A 13 -2.10 15.12 -5.91
CA LEU A 13 -1.18 15.19 -4.78
C LEU A 13 -1.49 14.11 -3.74
N HIS A 14 -2.76 13.88 -3.44
CA HIS A 14 -3.19 12.79 -2.55
C HIS A 14 -2.66 11.44 -3.02
N TYR A 15 -2.80 11.12 -4.31
CA TYR A 15 -2.31 9.87 -4.86
C TYR A 15 -0.78 9.80 -4.86
N PHE A 16 -0.07 10.91 -5.14
CA PHE A 16 1.39 10.98 -4.99
C PHE A 16 1.82 10.49 -3.61
N GLU A 17 1.26 11.08 -2.54
CA GLU A 17 1.53 10.68 -1.16
C GLU A 17 1.10 9.23 -0.87
N LEU A 18 -0.10 8.81 -1.30
CA LEU A 18 -0.62 7.47 -1.04
C LEU A 18 0.27 6.38 -1.62
N SER A 19 0.71 6.49 -2.88
CA SER A 19 1.57 5.44 -3.46
C SER A 19 3.04 5.54 -3.04
N GLU A 20 3.52 6.70 -2.58
CA GLU A 20 4.82 6.73 -1.89
C GLU A 20 4.75 5.92 -0.58
N ILE A 21 3.72 6.16 0.24
CA ILE A 21 3.50 5.41 1.49
C ILE A 21 3.37 3.91 1.20
N PHE A 22 2.55 3.55 0.21
CA PHE A 22 2.32 2.15 -0.13
C PHE A 22 3.59 1.46 -0.65
N ARG A 23 4.33 2.10 -1.56
CA ARG A 23 5.60 1.55 -2.10
C ARG A 23 6.67 1.45 -1.02
N ARG A 24 6.79 2.44 -0.12
CA ARG A 24 7.71 2.36 1.02
C ARG A 24 7.41 1.15 1.90
N TYR A 25 6.12 0.91 2.18
CA TYR A 25 5.69 -0.27 2.92
C TYR A 25 6.04 -1.57 2.18
N LEU A 26 5.67 -1.68 0.90
CA LEU A 26 5.97 -2.86 0.08
C LEU A 26 7.48 -3.12 -0.01
N GLY A 27 8.29 -2.07 -0.12
CA GLY A 27 9.75 -2.19 -0.17
C GLY A 27 10.31 -2.79 1.10
N ALA A 28 9.85 -2.34 2.27
CA ALA A 28 10.23 -2.93 3.55
C ALA A 28 9.73 -4.38 3.70
N TRP A 29 8.48 -4.65 3.32
CA TRP A 29 7.87 -5.97 3.49
C TRP A 29 8.44 -7.03 2.53
N LEU A 30 8.69 -6.66 1.26
CA LEU A 30 9.22 -7.55 0.22
C LEU A 30 10.74 -7.51 0.13
N ASN A 31 11.41 -6.66 0.91
CA ASN A 31 12.84 -6.40 0.86
C ASN A 31 13.34 -6.04 -0.55
N ILE A 32 12.73 -5.01 -1.15
CA ILE A 32 13.05 -4.50 -2.49
C ILE A 32 13.05 -2.96 -2.49
N PRO A 33 13.74 -2.29 -3.43
CA PRO A 33 13.68 -0.84 -3.59
C PRO A 33 12.39 -0.42 -4.34
N ALA A 34 11.22 -0.65 -3.74
CA ALA A 34 9.92 -0.46 -4.40
C ALA A 34 9.59 0.99 -4.82
N LEU A 35 10.30 1.99 -4.28
CA LEU A 35 10.17 3.39 -4.70
C LEU A 35 10.86 3.66 -6.04
N ASP A 36 11.93 2.93 -6.33
CA ASP A 36 12.71 3.05 -7.57
C ASP A 36 12.17 2.14 -8.68
N TRP A 37 11.24 1.25 -8.34
CA TRP A 37 10.66 0.29 -9.26
C TRP A 37 9.34 0.77 -9.86
N THR A 38 9.10 0.40 -11.10
CA THR A 38 7.80 0.48 -11.75
C THR A 38 6.80 -0.52 -11.14
N SER A 39 5.51 -0.31 -11.35
CA SER A 39 4.49 -1.29 -10.97
C SER A 39 4.67 -2.64 -11.70
N GLU A 40 5.28 -2.63 -12.88
CA GLU A 40 5.59 -3.82 -13.66
C GLU A 40 6.75 -4.63 -13.07
N GLU A 41 7.82 -3.98 -12.60
CA GLU A 41 8.91 -4.67 -11.89
C GLU A 41 8.43 -5.29 -10.57
N ILE A 42 7.56 -4.59 -9.84
CA ILE A 42 6.92 -5.15 -8.65
C ILE A 42 6.05 -6.35 -9.01
N ARG A 43 5.30 -6.31 -10.14
CA ARG A 43 4.52 -7.45 -10.64
C ARG A 43 5.38 -8.66 -10.95
N ALA A 44 6.47 -8.46 -11.68
CA ALA A 44 7.41 -9.52 -11.99
C ALA A 44 7.93 -10.17 -10.70
N HIS A 45 8.31 -9.39 -9.70
CA HIS A 45 8.79 -9.92 -8.42
C HIS A 45 7.71 -10.61 -7.58
N LEU A 46 6.47 -10.11 -7.57
CA LEU A 46 5.37 -10.79 -6.90
C LEU A 46 5.07 -12.16 -7.55
N SER A 47 5.28 -12.29 -8.86
CA SER A 47 5.07 -13.55 -9.57
C SER A 47 6.04 -14.66 -9.13
N THR A 48 7.27 -14.30 -8.73
CA THR A 48 8.28 -15.28 -8.24
C THR A 48 7.99 -15.77 -6.82
N ARG A 49 7.13 -15.08 -6.07
CA ARG A 49 6.79 -15.44 -4.68
C ARG A 49 5.65 -16.45 -4.63
N ALA A 50 5.93 -17.72 -4.87
CA ALA A 50 4.92 -18.79 -4.86
C ALA A 50 4.13 -18.90 -3.55
N ALA A 51 4.74 -18.59 -2.41
CA ALA A 51 4.11 -18.64 -1.09
C ALA A 51 3.09 -17.52 -0.82
N LEU A 52 3.05 -16.47 -1.64
CA LEU A 52 2.06 -15.40 -1.51
C LEU A 52 0.75 -15.78 -2.22
N ASP A 53 -0.35 -15.57 -1.51
CA ASP A 53 -1.71 -15.75 -2.04
C ASP A 53 -1.94 -14.92 -3.32
N SER A 54 -2.62 -15.51 -4.31
CA SER A 54 -2.90 -14.87 -5.60
C SER A 54 -3.86 -13.69 -5.46
N GLY A 55 -4.84 -13.79 -4.55
CA GLY A 55 -5.76 -12.70 -4.23
C GLY A 55 -5.01 -11.49 -3.64
N LEU A 56 -4.08 -11.74 -2.72
CA LEU A 56 -3.22 -10.70 -2.16
C LEU A 56 -2.35 -10.02 -3.23
N LYS A 57 -1.70 -10.81 -4.11
CA LYS A 57 -0.91 -10.26 -5.24
C LYS A 57 -1.77 -9.36 -6.12
N ASN A 58 -2.96 -9.82 -6.50
CA ASN A 58 -3.86 -9.05 -7.35
C ASN A 58 -4.28 -7.73 -6.68
N ARG A 59 -4.60 -7.75 -5.38
CA ARG A 59 -4.96 -6.53 -4.63
C ARG A 59 -3.81 -5.51 -4.58
N ILE A 60 -2.57 -5.98 -4.37
CA ILE A 60 -1.38 -5.12 -4.39
C ILE A 60 -1.22 -4.47 -5.78
N LEU A 61 -1.31 -5.27 -6.84
CA LEU A 61 -1.14 -4.79 -8.21
C LEU A 61 -2.24 -3.82 -8.63
N SER A 62 -3.51 -4.13 -8.31
CA SER A 62 -4.63 -3.24 -8.59
C SER A 62 -4.40 -1.87 -7.95
N LEU A 63 -4.00 -1.81 -6.68
CA LEU A 63 -3.75 -0.51 -6.01
C LEU A 63 -2.56 0.24 -6.60
N LEU A 64 -1.48 -0.45 -6.97
CA LEU A 64 -0.36 0.20 -7.67
C LEU A 64 -0.85 0.83 -8.99
N MET A 65 -1.59 0.08 -9.80
CA MET A 65 -2.12 0.55 -11.08
C MET A 65 -3.11 1.71 -10.91
N GLU A 66 -4.06 1.62 -9.97
CA GLU A 66 -5.03 2.68 -9.71
C GLU A 66 -4.33 3.97 -9.25
N THR A 67 -3.30 3.85 -8.40
CA THR A 67 -2.54 5.04 -8.00
C THR A 67 -1.75 5.65 -9.16
N ASP A 68 -1.12 4.82 -10.00
CA ASP A 68 -0.34 5.28 -11.15
C ASP A 68 -1.26 5.97 -12.20
N ARG A 69 -2.48 5.46 -12.42
CA ARG A 69 -3.50 6.06 -13.32
C ARG A 69 -3.85 7.48 -12.90
N VAL A 70 -4.06 7.74 -11.62
CA VAL A 70 -4.39 9.11 -11.16
C VAL A 70 -3.17 10.02 -11.18
N LYS A 71 -1.99 9.56 -10.73
CA LYS A 71 -0.76 10.37 -10.68
C LYS A 71 -0.27 10.82 -12.06
N PHE A 72 -0.20 9.85 -12.98
CA PHE A 72 0.48 10.02 -14.27
C PHE A 72 -0.51 10.24 -15.40
N ALA A 73 -1.59 9.47 -15.48
CA ALA A 73 -2.59 9.58 -16.55
C ALA A 73 -3.70 10.60 -16.24
N LYS A 74 -3.70 11.23 -15.05
CA LYS A 74 -4.72 12.19 -14.59
C LYS A 74 -6.14 11.62 -14.70
N ALA A 75 -6.29 10.32 -14.47
CA ALA A 75 -7.58 9.66 -14.47
C ALA A 75 -8.51 10.36 -13.44
N PRO A 76 -9.80 10.58 -13.79
CA PRO A 76 -10.75 11.17 -12.86
C PRO A 76 -11.00 10.23 -11.68
N VAL A 77 -11.23 10.83 -10.51
CA VAL A 77 -11.54 10.10 -9.28
C VAL A 77 -12.38 11.00 -8.38
N ASP A 78 -13.27 10.41 -7.60
CA ASP A 78 -14.12 11.10 -6.64
C ASP A 78 -13.67 10.87 -5.19
N ASN A 79 -14.28 11.61 -4.27
CA ASN A 79 -13.98 11.52 -2.85
C ASN A 79 -14.20 10.11 -2.28
N PRO A 80 -15.35 9.43 -2.51
CA PRO A 80 -15.57 8.07 -2.03
C PRO A 80 -14.47 7.11 -2.49
N THR A 81 -14.15 7.09 -3.79
CA THR A 81 -13.13 6.18 -4.34
C THR A 81 -11.75 6.46 -3.75
N ALA A 82 -11.36 7.73 -3.60
CA ALA A 82 -10.09 8.08 -2.98
C ALA A 82 -10.02 7.64 -1.51
N ILE A 83 -11.11 7.76 -0.76
CA ILE A 83 -11.20 7.28 0.63
C ILE A 83 -11.08 5.75 0.68
N ASP A 84 -11.75 5.04 -0.23
CA ASP A 84 -11.73 3.59 -0.31
C ASP A 84 -10.34 3.04 -0.67
N HIS A 85 -9.59 3.73 -1.55
CA HIS A 85 -8.20 3.37 -1.83
C HIS A 85 -7.30 3.52 -0.60
N VAL A 86 -7.49 4.57 0.21
CA VAL A 86 -6.77 4.71 1.49
C VAL A 86 -7.13 3.56 2.44
N ALA A 87 -8.41 3.21 2.54
CA ALA A 87 -8.87 2.11 3.38
C ALA A 87 -8.28 0.77 2.92
N SER A 88 -8.22 0.54 1.60
CA SER A 88 -7.68 -0.66 0.98
C SER A 88 -6.17 -0.82 1.23
N VAL A 89 -5.39 0.26 1.08
CA VAL A 89 -3.96 0.26 1.43
C VAL A 89 -3.76 -0.05 2.91
N ARG A 90 -4.52 0.59 3.80
CA ARG A 90 -4.45 0.33 5.25
C ARG A 90 -4.81 -1.12 5.59
N GLN A 91 -5.81 -1.68 4.92
CA GLN A 91 -6.22 -3.05 5.12
C GLN A 91 -5.10 -4.02 4.69
N LEU A 92 -4.50 -3.82 3.52
CA LEU A 92 -3.35 -4.61 3.10
C LEU A 92 -2.22 -4.54 4.12
N VAL A 93 -1.84 -3.35 4.55
CA VAL A 93 -0.80 -3.16 5.57
C VAL A 93 -1.11 -3.96 6.84
N ARG A 94 -2.35 -3.94 7.33
CA ARG A 94 -2.74 -4.71 8.53
C ARG A 94 -2.71 -6.23 8.30
N GLU A 95 -3.07 -6.69 7.11
CA GLU A 95 -3.08 -8.11 6.76
C GLU A 95 -1.66 -8.68 6.61
N THR A 96 -0.73 -7.88 6.09
CA THR A 96 0.63 -8.33 5.76
C THR A 96 1.69 -7.91 6.77
N ALA A 97 1.39 -6.95 7.66
CA ALA A 97 2.31 -6.60 8.74
C ALA A 97 2.53 -7.80 9.67
N PRO A 98 3.78 -8.04 10.12
CA PRO A 98 4.03 -9.01 11.16
C PRO A 98 3.14 -8.69 12.36
N LYS A 99 2.26 -9.62 12.72
CA LYS A 99 1.55 -9.50 14.00
C LYS A 99 2.63 -9.64 15.06
N GLU A 100 2.86 -8.59 15.85
CA GLU A 100 3.63 -8.73 17.08
C GLU A 100 2.96 -9.86 17.88
N SER A 101 3.63 -11.00 17.96
CA SER A 101 3.34 -11.98 19.00
C SER A 101 3.55 -11.22 20.30
N THR A 102 2.46 -10.93 20.99
CA THR A 102 2.44 -10.38 22.36
C THR A 102 3.64 -10.96 23.13
N PRO A 103 4.53 -10.15 23.74
CA PRO A 103 5.51 -10.72 24.63
C PRO A 103 4.74 -11.40 25.74
N ALA A 104 4.79 -12.73 25.76
CA ALA A 104 4.30 -13.53 26.86
C ALA A 104 4.91 -12.94 28.12
N LYS A 105 4.05 -12.48 29.04
CA LYS A 105 4.43 -12.00 30.36
C LYS A 105 5.28 -13.11 31.02
N ALA A 106 6.60 -12.98 30.93
CA ALA A 106 7.52 -13.77 31.71
C ALA A 106 7.39 -13.30 33.15
N VAL A 107 6.67 -14.11 33.92
CA VAL A 107 6.93 -14.47 35.32
C VAL A 107 7.91 -13.52 36.03
N GLN A 108 7.38 -12.64 36.86
CA GLN A 108 8.08 -12.23 38.08
C GLN A 108 7.50 -13.05 39.22
N ALA A 109 8.20 -14.11 39.54
CA ALA A 109 8.22 -14.70 40.87
C ALA A 109 9.37 -14.03 41.61
N ALA A 110 9.06 -13.33 42.71
CA ALA A 110 9.92 -13.09 43.86
C ALA A 110 9.04 -12.56 45.00
#